data_AF-R5EWU8-F1
#
_entry.id   AF-R5EWU8-F1
#
_cell.length_a   1.000
_cell.length_b   1.000
_cell.length_c   1.000
_cell.angle_alpha   90.00
_cell.angle_beta   90.00
_cell.angle_gamma   90.00
#
_symmetry.space_group_name_H-M   'P 1'
#
loop_
_entity.id
_entity.type
_entity.pdbx_description
1 polymer ?
#
loop_
_entity_poly.entity_id
_entity_poly.type
_entity_poly.pdbx_seq_one_letter_code
_entity_poly.pdbx_strand_id
1 'polypeptide(L)'
;MMASDTCQGAENLALFYSLYKTAQMHGIEFESYMQRCITVMSDHLNEIEFAKDSKGTITGYKSHSISEEILENLMPWNMVKA
;
A
#
# COMPACT_ATOMS: atom_id res chain seq x y z
N MET A 1 22.09 17.79 7.44
CA MET A 1 20.78 17.13 7.65
C MET A 1 20.04 17.16 6.32
N MET A 2 20.38 16.23 5.43
CA MET A 2 19.87 16.10 4.05
C MET A 2 19.81 14.60 3.69
N ALA A 3 19.40 13.75 4.63
CA ALA A 3 19.64 12.31 4.48
C ALA A 3 18.44 11.42 4.84
N SER A 4 17.78 11.60 5.99
CA SER A 4 16.70 10.67 6.39
C SER A 4 15.48 10.76 5.48
N ASP A 5 14.97 11.96 5.24
CA ASP A 5 13.69 12.16 4.57
C ASP A 5 13.81 11.87 3.07
N THR A 6 14.97 12.20 2.48
CA THR A 6 15.30 11.88 1.09
C THR A 6 15.47 10.37 0.90
N CYS A 7 16.12 9.66 1.85
CA CYS A 7 16.24 8.20 1.80
C CYS A 7 14.88 7.51 1.96
N GLN A 8 14.06 7.93 2.93
CA GLN A 8 12.70 7.40 3.11
C GLN A 8 11.82 7.63 1.86
N GLY A 9 11.94 8.79 1.23
CA GLY A 9 11.26 9.09 -0.03
C GLY A 9 11.68 8.16 -1.16
N ALA A 10 12.99 7.90 -1.30
CA ALA A 10 13.50 6.96 -2.30
C ALA A 10 13.04 5.52 -2.04
N GLU A 11 13.02 5.08 -0.79
CA GLU A 11 12.49 3.75 -0.39
C GLU A 11 11.01 3.61 -0.74
N ASN A 12 10.19 4.62 -0.42
CA ASN A 12 8.77 4.62 -0.76
C ASN A 12 8.53 4.56 -2.28
N LEU A 13 9.31 5.33 -3.05
CA LEU A 13 9.25 5.29 -4.51
C LEU A 13 9.70 3.94 -5.08
N ALA A 14 10.73 3.33 -4.50
CA ALA A 14 11.20 2.01 -4.88
C ALA A 14 10.13 0.93 -4.59
N LEU A 15 9.49 0.97 -3.42
CA LEU A 15 8.39 0.07 -3.07
C LEU A 15 7.22 0.19 -4.05
N PHE A 16 6.84 1.43 -4.39
CA PHE A 16 5.78 1.68 -5.37
C PHE A 16 6.15 1.13 -6.76
N TYR A 17 7.39 1.37 -7.20
CA TYR A 17 7.88 0.84 -8.47
C TYR A 17 7.94 -0.69 -8.50
N SER A 18 8.39 -1.32 -7.40
CA SER A 18 8.38 -2.77 -7.26
C SER A 18 6.97 -3.34 -7.36
N LEU A 19 5.97 -2.70 -6.72
CA LEU A 19 4.57 -3.10 -6.83
C LEU A 19 4.05 -3.00 -8.26
N TYR A 20 4.36 -1.90 -8.96
CA TYR A 20 4.05 -1.72 -10.37
C TYR A 20 4.66 -2.82 -11.24
N LYS A 21 5.95 -3.14 -11.05
CA LYS A 21 6.63 -4.22 -11.78
C LYS A 21 5.98 -5.58 -11.53
N THR A 22 5.59 -5.88 -10.30
CA THR A 22 4.87 -7.10 -9.96
C THR A 22 3.53 -7.18 -10.68
N ALA A 23 2.72 -6.10 -10.67
CA ALA A 23 1.46 -6.07 -11.40
C ALA A 23 1.66 -6.34 -12.91
N GLN A 24 2.67 -5.73 -13.53
CA GLN A 24 3.04 -6.00 -14.92
C GLN A 24 3.40 -7.47 -15.17
N MET A 25 4.18 -8.09 -14.27
CA MET A 25 4.59 -9.49 -14.39
C MET A 25 3.41 -10.46 -14.34
N HIS A 26 2.35 -10.12 -13.60
CA HIS A 26 1.14 -10.91 -13.49
C HIS A 26 0.08 -10.56 -14.55
N GLY A 27 0.35 -9.60 -15.43
CA GLY A 27 -0.58 -9.15 -16.47
C GLY A 27 -1.79 -8.38 -15.90
N ILE A 28 -1.59 -7.68 -14.79
CA ILE A 28 -2.61 -6.87 -14.12
C ILE A 28 -2.45 -5.42 -14.54
N GLU A 29 -3.56 -4.79 -14.94
CA GLU A 29 -3.62 -3.36 -15.22
C GLU A 29 -3.50 -2.59 -13.89
N PHE A 30 -2.45 -1.76 -13.78
CA PHE A 30 -2.03 -1.19 -12.51
C PHE A 30 -3.00 -0.15 -11.96
N GLU A 31 -3.66 0.64 -12.82
CA GLU A 31 -4.64 1.64 -12.39
C GLU A 31 -5.84 0.97 -11.73
N SER A 32 -6.41 -0.04 -12.38
CA SER A 32 -7.53 -0.85 -11.87
C SER A 32 -7.15 -1.57 -10.58
N TYR A 33 -5.94 -2.12 -10.50
CA TYR A 33 -5.39 -2.71 -9.28
C TYR A 33 -5.34 -1.71 -8.13
N MET A 34 -4.82 -0.50 -8.39
CA MET A 34 -4.71 0.55 -7.38
C MET A 34 -6.09 1.06 -6.95
N GLN A 35 -7.04 1.23 -7.86
CA GLN A 35 -8.42 1.60 -7.53
C GLN A 35 -9.06 0.58 -6.59
N ARG A 36 -8.88 -0.72 -6.86
CA ARG A 36 -9.39 -1.79 -6.00
C ARG A 36 -8.71 -1.79 -4.63
N CYS A 37 -7.39 -1.67 -4.57
CA CYS A 37 -6.65 -1.57 -3.31
C CYS A 37 -7.16 -0.38 -2.48
N ILE A 38 -7.28 0.80 -3.07
CA ILE A 38 -7.75 2.01 -2.39
C ILE A 38 -9.17 1.82 -1.86
N THR A 39 -10.06 1.22 -2.66
CA THR A 39 -11.45 0.97 -2.27
C THR A 39 -11.51 0.07 -1.03
N VAL A 40 -10.88 -1.10 -1.09
CA VAL A 40 -10.89 -2.06 0.03
C VAL A 40 -10.21 -1.47 1.27
N MET A 41 -9.05 -0.82 1.11
CA MET A 41 -8.37 -0.19 2.25
C MET A 41 -9.18 0.96 2.87
N SER A 42 -10.02 1.64 2.08
CA SER A 42 -10.94 2.68 2.57
C SER A 42 -12.12 2.08 3.33
N ASP A 43 -12.68 0.98 2.84
CA ASP A 43 -13.75 0.24 3.52
C ASP A 43 -13.30 -0.26 4.90
N HIS A 44 -12.01 -0.61 5.02
CA HIS A 44 -11.38 -1.05 6.25
C HIS A 44 -10.59 0.05 6.98
N LEU A 45 -10.84 1.33 6.71
CA LEU A 45 -10.06 2.43 7.29
C LEU A 45 -10.07 2.43 8.83
N ASN A 46 -11.20 2.05 9.44
CA ASN A 46 -11.35 1.98 10.90
C ASN A 46 -10.54 0.85 11.55
N GLU A 47 -10.02 -0.09 10.74
CA GLU A 47 -9.21 -1.22 11.18
C GLU A 47 -7.71 -0.97 10.97
N ILE A 48 -7.32 0.20 10.45
CA ILE A 48 -5.93 0.58 10.21
C ILE A 48 -5.50 1.61 11.26
N GLU A 49 -4.41 1.32 11.96
CA GLU A 49 -3.75 2.26 12.84
C GLU A 49 -2.53 2.89 12.14
N PHE A 50 -2.54 4.21 12.06
CA PHE A 50 -1.42 4.99 11.53
C PHE A 50 -0.53 5.51 12.65
N ALA A 51 0.78 5.49 12.41
CA ALA A 51 1.73 6.22 13.23
C ALA A 51 1.47 7.72 13.10
N LYS A 52 1.50 8.44 14.23
CA LYS A 52 1.27 9.88 14.28
C LYS A 52 2.38 10.57 15.07
N ASP A 53 2.73 11.78 14.64
CA ASP A 53 3.60 12.65 15.43
C ASP A 53 2.84 13.28 16.62
N SER A 54 3.54 14.08 17.43
CA SER A 54 2.95 14.78 18.59
C SER A 54 1.86 15.80 18.22
N LYS A 55 1.73 16.17 16.94
CA LYS A 55 0.69 17.07 16.41
C LYS A 55 -0.49 16.32 15.82
N GLY A 56 -0.45 14.98 15.79
CA GLY A 56 -1.48 14.13 15.20
C GLY A 56 -1.34 13.91 13.69
N THR A 57 -0.26 14.37 13.08
CA THR A 57 0.02 14.18 11.64
C THR A 57 0.38 12.73 11.39
N ILE A 58 -0.23 12.09 10.38
CA ILE A 58 0.14 10.72 9.97
C ILE A 58 1.57 10.73 9.43
N THR A 59 2.44 9.92 10.04
CA THR A 59 3.85 9.76 9.63
C THR A 59 4.14 8.42 8.98
N GLY A 60 3.20 7.47 9.06
CA GLY A 60 3.35 6.17 8.42
C GLY A 60 2.31 5.15 8.89
N TYR A 61 2.51 3.91 8.47
CA TYR A 61 1.75 2.76 8.94
C TYR A 61 2.24 2.31 10.32
N LYS A 62 1.34 1.83 11.18
CA LYS A 62 1.68 1.23 12.48
C LYS A 62 1.20 -0.22 12.58
N SER A 63 -0.10 -0.45 12.40
CA SER A 63 -0.71 -1.77 12.52
C SER A 63 -2.07 -1.81 11.83
N HIS A 64 -2.65 -3.00 11.67
CA HIS A 64 -4.04 -3.18 11.27
C HIS A 64 -4.66 -4.39 11.96
N SER A 65 -5.99 -4.49 11.90
CA SER A 65 -6.76 -5.68 12.27
C SER A 65 -7.53 -6.29 11.08
N ILE A 66 -7.29 -5.81 9.85
CA ILE A 66 -7.78 -6.39 8.60
C ILE A 66 -7.39 -7.87 8.52
N SER A 67 -8.34 -8.73 8.18
CA SER A 67 -8.08 -10.16 8.03
C SER A 67 -7.07 -10.46 6.93
N GLU A 68 -6.23 -11.47 7.14
CA GLU A 68 -5.25 -11.93 6.15
C GLU A 68 -5.89 -12.30 4.81
N GLU A 69 -7.05 -12.95 4.82
CA GLU A 69 -7.78 -13.31 3.60
C GLU A 69 -8.08 -12.11 2.69
N ILE A 70 -8.48 -10.97 3.27
CA ILE A 70 -8.75 -9.74 2.53
C ILE A 70 -7.45 -9.20 1.91
N LEU A 71 -6.36 -9.19 2.67
CA LEU A 71 -5.06 -8.72 2.20
C LEU A 71 -4.48 -9.64 1.13
N GLU A 72 -4.61 -10.95 1.28
CA GLU A 72 -4.19 -11.93 0.28
C GLU A 72 -4.94 -11.74 -1.04
N ASN A 73 -6.25 -11.46 -0.98
CA ASN A 73 -7.06 -11.17 -2.16
C ASN A 73 -6.67 -9.85 -2.87
N LEU A 74 -5.97 -8.96 -2.18
CA LEU A 74 -5.40 -7.74 -2.77
C LEU A 74 -4.03 -7.97 -3.40
N MET A 75 -3.39 -9.13 -3.23
CA MET A 75 -2.08 -9.36 -3.84
C MET A 75 -2.18 -9.43 -5.36
N PRO A 76 -1.24 -8.82 -6.13
CA PRO A 76 -1.31 -8.82 -7.59
C PRO A 76 -1.38 -10.21 -8.23
N TRP A 77 -0.77 -11.22 -7.62
CA TRP A 77 -0.78 -12.60 -8.11
C TRP A 77 -2.09 -13.37 -7.82
N ASN A 78 -2.92 -12.85 -6.92
CA ASN A 78 -4.24 -13.41 -6.59
C ASN A 78 -5.38 -12.66 -7.29
N MET A 79 -5.08 -11.58 -8.01
CA MET A 79 -6.08 -10.85 -8.78
C MET A 79 -6.50 -11.64 -10.03
N VAL A 80 -7.80 -11.76 -10.22
CA VAL A 80 -8.38 -12.25 -11.47
C VAL A 80 -7.97 -11.27 -12.58
N LYS A 81 -7.39 -11.80 -13.66
CA LYS A 81 -6.99 -11.00 -14.82
C LYS A 81 -8.22 -10.33 -15.42
N ALA A 82 -8.14 -9.02 -15.63
CA ALA A 82 -9.17 -8.24 -16.32
C ALA A 82 -9.32 -8.67 -17.78
#